data_AF-A0A3N5UKD7-F1
#
_entry.id   AF-A0A3N5UKD7-F1
#
_cell.length_a   1.000
_cell.length_b   1.000
_cell.length_c   1.000
_cell.angle_alpha   90.00
_cell.angle_beta   90.00
_cell.angle_gamma   90.00
#
_symmetry.space_group_name_H-M   'P 1'
#
loop_
_entity.id
_entity.type
_entity.pdbx_description
1 polymer ?
#
loop_
_entity_poly.entity_id
_entity_poly.type
_entity_poly.pdbx_seq_one_letter_code
_entity_poly.pdbx_strand_id
1 'polypeptide(L)'
;MEAKYDFEKKYREQVLQCSRCGFCQAVCPVYGATLRPSLNARGKMLILKEVMDGKIPLNDELIDTLFQCTTCASCHKNCPSGVNVPEIIKQVRKDMVHIGSCHPAFKGMNEVLEKNTNIYAEDEVPDFGREKNKKAHYVFFIGCVGAYREDESTEATLDLLDRIGVNYTLIDEVCCSGVLEDVGYQLNDRLAKKNIELILATGAKTVVTGCPYCSRTFNNKPQ
;
A
#
# COMPACT_ATOMS: atom_id res chain seq x y z
N MET A 1 22.89 -10.80 21.12
CA MET A 1 21.45 -10.63 21.44
C MET A 1 20.70 -11.10 20.22
N GLU A 2 19.81 -12.07 20.37
CA GLU A 2 19.00 -12.59 19.26
C GLU A 2 17.95 -11.54 18.88
N ALA A 3 17.81 -11.24 17.60
CA ALA A 3 16.92 -10.19 17.12
C ALA A 3 15.45 -10.58 17.32
N LYS A 4 14.69 -9.75 18.04
CA LYS A 4 13.31 -10.06 18.45
C LYS A 4 12.32 -9.92 17.29
N TYR A 5 12.59 -9.01 16.36
CA TYR A 5 11.70 -8.63 15.27
C TYR A 5 12.39 -8.82 13.91
N ASP A 6 11.62 -9.03 12.85
CA ASP A 6 12.19 -9.27 11.52
C ASP A 6 12.79 -7.99 10.90
N PHE A 7 12.27 -6.81 11.24
CA PHE A 7 12.89 -5.54 10.86
C PHE A 7 14.30 -5.40 11.44
N GLU A 8 14.53 -5.89 12.66
CA GLU A 8 15.84 -5.87 13.29
C GLU A 8 16.79 -6.80 12.54
N LYS A 9 16.34 -8.02 12.21
CA LYS A 9 17.15 -8.98 11.43
C LYS A 9 17.56 -8.42 10.07
N LYS A 10 16.64 -7.74 9.38
CA LYS A 10 16.84 -7.27 7.99
C LYS A 10 17.51 -5.90 7.88
N TYR A 11 17.23 -4.98 8.81
CA TYR A 11 17.53 -3.56 8.65
C TYR A 11 18.32 -2.92 9.80
N ARG A 12 18.82 -3.70 10.76
CA ARG A 12 19.60 -3.20 11.90
C ARG A 12 20.73 -2.25 11.50
N GLU A 13 21.52 -2.60 10.48
CA GLU A 13 22.61 -1.75 10.02
C GLU A 13 22.12 -0.40 9.49
N GLN A 14 21.05 -0.40 8.68
CA GLN A 14 20.48 0.83 8.13
C GLN A 14 19.90 1.74 9.23
N VAL A 15 19.25 1.17 10.25
CA VAL A 15 18.75 1.94 11.39
C VAL A 15 19.91 2.63 12.12
N LEU A 16 21.02 1.90 12.35
CA LEU A 16 22.21 2.42 13.03
C LEU A 16 23.02 3.41 12.17
N GLN A 17 22.90 3.34 10.84
CA GLN A 17 23.59 4.22 9.89
C GLN A 17 23.02 5.66 9.87
N CYS A 18 21.86 5.89 10.47
CA CYS A 18 21.23 7.21 10.53
C CYS A 18 22.12 8.24 11.25
N SER A 19 22.74 9.14 10.48
CA SER A 19 23.59 10.23 10.97
C SER A 19 22.83 11.40 11.63
N ARG A 20 21.49 11.37 11.63
CA ARG A 20 20.62 12.42 12.20
C ARG A 20 20.85 13.82 11.58
N CYS A 21 21.29 13.86 10.33
CA CYS A 21 21.61 15.08 9.59
C CYS A 21 20.42 15.99 9.23
N GLY A 22 19.20 15.43 9.14
CA GLY A 22 17.98 16.22 8.90
C GLY A 22 17.56 16.42 7.43
N PHE A 23 18.27 15.88 6.44
CA PHE A 23 17.84 15.95 5.03
C PHE A 23 16.44 15.37 4.81
N CYS A 24 16.14 14.26 5.47
CA CYS A 24 14.82 13.64 5.43
C CYS A 24 13.73 14.51 6.08
N GLN A 25 14.07 15.47 6.93
CA GLN A 25 13.14 16.42 7.55
C GLN A 25 12.69 17.48 6.58
N ALA A 26 13.61 18.02 5.78
CA ALA A 26 13.33 19.07 4.79
C ALA A 26 12.35 18.62 3.69
N VAL A 27 12.30 17.31 3.39
CA VAL A 27 11.52 16.76 2.27
C VAL A 27 10.31 15.93 2.70
N CYS A 28 10.04 15.81 4.00
CA CYS A 28 8.96 14.95 4.49
C CYS A 28 7.63 15.73 4.54
N PRO A 29 6.60 15.33 3.77
CA PRO A 29 5.31 16.02 3.77
C PRO A 29 4.61 15.93 5.13
N VAL A 30 4.72 14.79 5.80
CA VAL A 30 4.15 14.57 7.14
C VAL A 30 4.79 15.51 8.16
N TYR A 31 6.12 15.67 8.12
CA TYR A 31 6.79 16.63 8.98
C TYR A 31 6.40 18.07 8.63
N GLY A 32 6.31 18.41 7.33
CA GLY A 32 5.86 19.74 6.90
C GLY A 32 4.47 20.11 7.42
N ALA A 33 3.54 19.15 7.49
CA ALA A 33 2.19 19.37 8.01
C ALA A 33 2.10 19.35 9.54
N THR A 34 2.85 18.47 10.21
CA THR A 34 2.69 18.23 11.66
C THR A 34 3.71 18.95 12.52
N LEU A 35 4.87 19.31 11.95
CA LEU A 35 6.06 19.82 12.64
C LEU A 35 6.57 18.92 13.79
N ARG A 36 6.13 17.66 13.86
CA ARG A 36 6.49 16.71 14.91
C ARG A 36 7.72 15.89 14.49
N PRO A 37 8.88 16.04 15.16
CA PRO A 37 10.11 15.34 14.76
C PRO A 37 10.01 13.81 14.84
N SER A 38 9.16 13.27 15.73
CA SER A 38 8.93 11.82 15.87
C SER A 38 8.31 11.20 14.61
N LEU A 39 7.45 11.95 13.90
CA LEU A 39 6.76 11.50 12.70
C LEU A 39 7.63 11.53 11.44
N ASN A 40 8.83 12.12 11.53
CA ASN A 40 9.80 12.13 10.45
C ASN A 40 10.63 10.84 10.41
N ALA A 41 11.18 10.50 9.25
CA ALA A 41 12.17 9.45 9.04
C ALA A 41 13.27 9.35 10.13
N ARG A 42 13.97 10.45 10.47
CA ARG A 42 15.04 10.40 11.49
C ARG A 42 14.51 10.08 12.88
N GLY A 43 13.33 10.60 13.22
CA GLY A 43 12.67 10.34 14.50
C GLY A 43 12.29 8.87 14.62
N LYS A 44 11.73 8.30 13.54
CA LYS A 44 11.42 6.88 13.45
C LYS A 44 12.67 6.01 13.59
N MET A 45 13.78 6.35 12.95
CA MET A 45 15.03 5.57 13.12
C MET A 45 15.54 5.60 14.56
N LEU A 46 15.43 6.74 15.24
CA LEU A 46 15.78 6.83 16.67
C LEU A 46 14.88 5.94 17.51
N ILE A 47 13.56 6.00 17.31
CA ILE A 47 12.60 5.16 18.03
C ILE A 47 12.86 3.68 17.79
N LEU A 48 13.07 3.28 16.52
CA LEU A 48 13.35 1.89 16.18
C LEU A 48 14.67 1.39 16.77
N LYS A 49 15.67 2.26 16.89
CA LYS A 49 16.90 1.92 17.62
C LYS A 49 16.60 1.62 19.09
N GLU A 50 15.80 2.45 19.77
CA GLU A 50 15.45 2.19 21.17
C GLU A 50 14.57 0.94 21.34
N VAL A 51 13.78 0.58 20.31
CA VAL A 51 13.06 -0.71 20.25
C VAL A 51 14.03 -1.88 20.10
N MET A 52 15.06 -1.76 19.24
CA MET A 52 16.11 -2.79 19.09
C MET A 52 16.96 -2.94 20.36
N ASP A 53 17.22 -1.84 21.07
CA ASP A 53 17.94 -1.83 22.35
C ASP A 53 17.06 -2.37 23.51
N GLY A 54 15.78 -2.69 23.26
CA GLY A 54 14.85 -3.23 24.24
C GLY A 54 14.35 -2.23 25.29
N LYS A 55 14.57 -0.93 25.08
CA LYS A 55 14.17 0.13 26.02
C LYS A 55 12.72 0.57 25.84
N ILE A 56 12.19 0.44 24.63
CA ILE A 56 10.80 0.75 24.29
C ILE A 56 10.19 -0.49 23.63
N PRO A 57 9.02 -0.96 24.08
CA PRO A 57 8.33 -2.05 23.40
C PRO A 57 7.76 -1.60 22.06
N LEU A 58 7.76 -2.49 21.06
CA LEU A 58 6.95 -2.30 19.86
C LEU A 58 5.49 -2.63 20.22
N ASN A 59 4.63 -1.62 20.30
CA ASN A 59 3.22 -1.75 20.72
C ASN A 59 2.34 -0.63 20.13
N ASP A 60 1.09 -0.55 20.60
CA ASP A 60 0.08 0.40 20.12
C ASP A 60 0.47 1.88 20.30
N GLU A 61 1.33 2.22 21.26
CA GLU A 61 1.80 3.61 21.47
C GLU A 61 2.62 4.13 20.28
N LEU A 62 3.23 3.23 19.50
CA LEU A 62 4.01 3.58 18.32
C LEU A 62 3.17 3.63 17.04
N ILE A 63 1.87 3.29 17.08
CA ILE A 63 1.00 3.27 15.90
C ILE A 63 1.00 4.62 15.19
N ASP A 64 0.70 5.70 15.90
CA ASP A 64 0.66 7.05 15.30
C ASP A 64 1.99 7.42 14.64
N THR A 65 3.10 7.05 15.26
CA THR A 65 4.42 7.37 14.75
C THR A 65 4.76 6.57 13.49
N LEU A 66 4.46 5.28 13.47
CA LEU A 66 4.88 4.36 12.41
C LEU A 66 3.89 4.34 11.24
N PHE A 67 2.59 4.41 11.50
CA PHE A 67 1.55 4.32 10.46
C PHE A 67 1.28 5.61 9.70
N GLN A 68 1.66 6.79 10.23
CA GLN A 68 1.54 8.05 9.47
C GLN A 68 2.57 8.22 8.33
N CYS A 69 3.56 7.32 8.17
CA CYS A 69 4.42 7.38 6.99
C CYS A 69 3.64 7.08 5.72
N THR A 70 3.68 7.98 4.74
CA THR A 70 3.09 7.75 3.40
C THR A 70 3.95 6.87 2.50
N THR A 71 5.10 6.40 2.99
CA THR A 71 6.07 5.57 2.26
C THR A 71 6.50 6.15 0.90
N CYS A 72 6.42 7.47 0.71
CA CYS A 72 6.70 8.16 -0.57
C CYS A 72 8.18 8.19 -1.01
N ALA A 73 9.08 7.53 -0.27
CA ALA A 73 10.53 7.43 -0.53
C ALA A 73 11.33 8.75 -0.65
N SER A 74 10.72 9.92 -0.45
CA SER A 74 11.42 11.22 -0.51
C SER A 74 12.60 11.29 0.46
N CYS A 75 12.45 10.72 1.66
CA CYS A 75 13.53 10.66 2.65
C CYS A 75 14.69 9.75 2.23
N HIS A 76 14.42 8.64 1.54
CA HIS A 76 15.44 7.71 1.06
C HIS A 76 16.27 8.36 -0.06
N LYS A 77 15.60 8.95 -1.06
CA LYS A 77 16.24 9.65 -2.18
C LYS A 77 17.20 10.75 -1.74
N ASN A 78 16.89 11.41 -0.62
CA ASN A 78 17.68 12.51 -0.06
C ASN A 78 18.58 12.07 1.11
N CYS A 79 18.71 10.77 1.39
CA CYS A 79 19.52 10.31 2.50
C CYS A 79 21.01 10.21 2.08
N PRO A 80 21.92 11.05 2.61
CA PRO A 80 23.34 10.93 2.31
C PRO A 80 23.94 9.62 2.84
N SER A 81 23.30 9.04 3.86
CA SER A 81 23.68 7.77 4.47
C SER A 81 22.99 6.56 3.81
N GLY A 82 22.18 6.73 2.77
CA GLY A 82 21.58 5.62 2.02
C GLY A 82 20.47 4.84 2.75
N VAL A 83 19.97 5.32 3.90
CA VAL A 83 18.93 4.61 4.68
C VAL A 83 17.62 4.52 3.89
N ASN A 84 17.10 3.31 3.68
CA ASN A 84 15.83 3.06 3.01
C ASN A 84 14.67 2.98 4.02
N VAL A 85 14.29 4.15 4.54
CA VAL A 85 13.25 4.27 5.56
C VAL A 85 11.89 3.69 5.15
N PRO A 86 11.36 3.86 3.92
CA PRO A 86 10.11 3.24 3.51
C PRO A 86 10.07 1.71 3.70
N GLU A 87 11.12 1.00 3.30
CA GLU A 87 11.19 -0.45 3.45
C GLU A 87 11.25 -0.88 4.91
N ILE A 88 12.03 -0.15 5.72
CA ILE A 88 12.10 -0.37 7.16
C ILE A 88 10.71 -0.21 7.79
N ILE A 89 10.00 0.88 7.46
CA ILE A 89 8.67 1.15 7.99
C ILE A 89 7.66 0.10 7.55
N LYS A 90 7.68 -0.36 6.30
CA LYS A 90 6.82 -1.47 5.84
C LYS A 90 7.10 -2.73 6.66
N GLN A 91 8.36 -3.13 6.84
CA GLN A 91 8.69 -4.31 7.64
C GLN A 91 8.30 -4.15 9.12
N VAL A 92 8.48 -2.97 9.71
CA VAL A 92 8.04 -2.72 11.09
C VAL A 92 6.53 -2.84 11.21
N ARG A 93 5.74 -2.32 10.27
CA ARG A 93 4.28 -2.46 10.28
C ARG A 93 3.87 -3.94 10.21
N LYS A 94 4.57 -4.73 9.39
CA LYS A 94 4.39 -6.19 9.35
C LYS A 94 4.64 -6.80 10.72
N ASP A 95 5.77 -6.49 11.35
CA ASP A 95 6.11 -7.01 12.66
C ASP A 95 5.08 -6.61 13.73
N MET A 96 4.57 -5.37 13.67
CA MET A 96 3.49 -4.90 14.54
C MET A 96 2.21 -5.75 14.37
N VAL A 97 1.78 -6.01 13.14
CA VAL A 97 0.60 -6.88 12.89
C VAL A 97 0.83 -8.29 13.44
N HIS A 98 2.02 -8.85 13.30
CA HIS A 98 2.34 -10.20 13.79
C HIS A 98 2.26 -10.30 15.32
N ILE A 99 2.55 -9.21 16.04
CA ILE A 99 2.42 -9.16 17.50
C ILE A 99 1.04 -8.66 17.97
N GLY A 100 0.08 -8.51 17.06
CA GLY A 100 -1.29 -8.11 17.36
C GLY A 100 -1.52 -6.60 17.49
N SER A 101 -0.54 -5.77 17.14
CA SER A 101 -0.63 -4.30 17.15
C SER A 101 -0.82 -3.77 15.74
N CYS A 102 -1.93 -3.10 15.46
CA CYS A 102 -2.20 -2.54 14.13
C CYS A 102 -3.07 -1.29 14.23
N HIS A 103 -2.86 -0.35 13.31
CA HIS A 103 -3.74 0.81 13.20
C HIS A 103 -5.19 0.36 12.89
N PRO A 104 -6.20 0.85 13.63
CA PRO A 104 -7.59 0.39 13.51
C PRO A 104 -8.15 0.41 12.10
N ALA A 105 -7.76 1.38 11.27
CA ALA A 105 -8.16 1.44 9.87
C ALA A 105 -7.74 0.20 9.06
N PHE A 106 -6.52 -0.31 9.23
CA PHE A 106 -6.08 -1.51 8.49
C PHE A 106 -6.72 -2.78 9.03
N LYS A 107 -6.92 -2.85 10.37
CA LYS A 107 -7.68 -3.94 10.99
C LYS A 107 -9.11 -3.99 10.45
N GLY A 108 -9.81 -2.85 10.45
CA GLY A 108 -11.17 -2.74 9.91
C GLY A 108 -11.25 -3.07 8.43
N MET A 109 -10.31 -2.56 7.60
CA MET A 109 -10.24 -2.92 6.19
C MET A 109 -10.08 -4.44 5.98
N ASN A 110 -9.23 -5.10 6.77
CA ASN A 110 -9.04 -6.55 6.68
C ASN A 110 -10.32 -7.32 7.06
N GLU A 111 -10.97 -6.95 8.16
CA GLU A 111 -12.22 -7.55 8.64
C GLU A 111 -13.36 -7.37 7.64
N VAL A 112 -13.46 -6.19 7.00
CA VAL A 112 -14.47 -5.91 5.97
C VAL A 112 -14.30 -6.83 4.77
N LEU A 113 -13.07 -7.10 4.32
CA LEU A 113 -12.82 -7.97 3.16
C LEU A 113 -13.16 -9.45 3.41
N GLU A 114 -13.34 -9.87 4.66
CA GLU A 114 -13.84 -11.22 4.97
C GLU A 114 -15.26 -11.43 4.44
N LYS A 115 -16.11 -10.38 4.52
CA LYS A 115 -17.54 -10.45 4.20
C LYS A 115 -17.91 -9.70 2.93
N ASN A 116 -17.13 -8.68 2.55
CA ASN A 116 -17.46 -7.79 1.45
C ASN A 116 -16.48 -7.99 0.26
N THR A 117 -16.75 -7.29 -0.84
CA THR A 117 -15.93 -7.32 -2.06
C THR A 117 -15.05 -6.07 -2.21
N ASN A 118 -15.22 -5.07 -1.36
CA ASN A 118 -14.42 -3.84 -1.33
C ASN A 118 -14.10 -3.42 0.12
N ILE A 119 -13.09 -2.56 0.28
CA ILE A 119 -12.59 -2.09 1.59
C ILE A 119 -13.48 -1.04 2.26
N TYR A 120 -14.51 -0.55 1.58
CA TYR A 120 -15.40 0.51 2.06
C TYR A 120 -16.73 -0.03 2.59
N ALA A 121 -17.00 -1.32 2.39
CA ALA A 121 -18.28 -1.97 2.67
C ALA A 121 -19.47 -1.31 1.95
N GLU A 122 -19.24 -0.76 0.76
CA GLU A 122 -20.26 -0.12 -0.08
C GLU A 122 -20.83 -1.12 -1.08
N ASP A 123 -22.15 -1.20 -1.22
CA ASP A 123 -22.82 -2.15 -2.12
C ASP A 123 -23.02 -1.58 -3.54
N GLU A 124 -23.10 -0.26 -3.66
CA GLU A 124 -23.28 0.43 -4.94
C GLU A 124 -21.94 0.60 -5.65
N VAL A 125 -21.78 -0.07 -6.80
CA VAL A 125 -20.64 0.13 -7.69
C VAL A 125 -21.04 1.14 -8.76
N PRO A 126 -20.29 2.24 -8.95
CA PRO A 126 -20.57 3.16 -10.03
C PRO A 126 -20.59 2.49 -11.40
N ASP A 127 -21.58 2.86 -12.20
CA ASP A 127 -21.70 2.44 -13.58
C ASP A 127 -21.08 3.50 -14.49
N PHE A 128 -19.93 3.15 -15.07
CA PHE A 128 -19.20 4.00 -16.00
C PHE A 128 -19.78 3.90 -17.44
N GLY A 129 -20.88 3.19 -17.68
CA GLY A 129 -21.55 3.16 -18.98
C GLY A 129 -20.81 2.41 -20.09
N ARG A 130 -19.85 1.54 -19.73
CA ARG A 130 -19.08 0.69 -20.67
C ARG A 130 -19.44 -0.78 -20.49
N GLU A 131 -19.34 -1.55 -21.57
CA GLU A 131 -19.59 -2.99 -21.50
C GLU A 131 -18.59 -3.72 -20.60
N LYS A 132 -19.09 -4.71 -19.85
CA LYS A 132 -18.30 -5.55 -18.93
C LYS A 132 -18.22 -6.99 -19.44
N ASN A 133 -17.16 -7.68 -19.04
CA ASN A 133 -16.90 -9.12 -19.26
C ASN A 133 -16.95 -9.58 -20.72
N LYS A 134 -16.61 -8.71 -21.67
CA LYS A 134 -16.55 -9.07 -23.09
C LYS A 134 -15.19 -9.68 -23.45
N LYS A 135 -15.12 -10.31 -24.62
CA LYS A 135 -13.83 -10.68 -25.20
C LYS A 135 -13.12 -9.41 -25.67
N ALA A 136 -11.93 -9.16 -25.15
CA ALA A 136 -11.11 -8.01 -25.51
C ALA A 136 -9.62 -8.35 -25.38
N HIS A 137 -8.76 -7.56 -26.01
CA HIS A 137 -7.30 -7.70 -25.89
C HIS A 137 -6.79 -7.19 -24.53
N TYR A 138 -7.44 -6.16 -23.99
CA TYR A 138 -7.11 -5.53 -22.71
C TYR A 138 -8.25 -5.64 -21.69
N VAL A 139 -7.91 -5.81 -20.42
CA VAL A 139 -8.83 -5.51 -19.31
C VAL A 139 -8.36 -4.23 -18.65
N PHE A 140 -9.26 -3.25 -18.48
CA PHE A 140 -8.99 -2.11 -17.61
C PHE A 140 -9.53 -2.42 -16.21
N PHE A 141 -8.62 -2.66 -15.28
CA PHE A 141 -8.91 -2.89 -13.87
C PHE A 141 -8.92 -1.55 -13.14
N ILE A 142 -10.11 -1.10 -12.76
CA ILE A 142 -10.35 0.24 -12.18
C ILE A 142 -9.75 0.31 -10.78
N GLY A 143 -9.95 -0.74 -9.99
CA GLY A 143 -9.59 -0.84 -8.59
C GLY A 143 -10.55 -0.07 -7.66
N CYS A 144 -10.49 -0.38 -6.37
CA CYS A 144 -11.38 0.22 -5.37
C CYS A 144 -11.27 1.75 -5.26
N VAL A 145 -10.08 2.34 -5.40
CA VAL A 145 -9.96 3.80 -5.32
C VAL A 145 -10.58 4.46 -6.55
N GLY A 146 -10.28 3.96 -7.76
CA GLY A 146 -10.87 4.46 -9.00
C GLY A 146 -12.39 4.32 -9.00
N ALA A 147 -12.91 3.19 -8.51
CA ALA A 147 -14.33 2.91 -8.51
C ALA A 147 -15.11 3.75 -7.50
N TYR A 148 -14.61 3.95 -6.27
CA TYR A 148 -15.42 4.50 -5.18
C TYR A 148 -14.99 5.90 -4.71
N ARG A 149 -13.81 6.40 -5.13
CA ARG A 149 -13.24 7.65 -4.60
C ARG A 149 -12.70 8.59 -5.67
N GLU A 150 -12.38 8.07 -6.86
CA GLU A 150 -11.76 8.81 -7.97
C GLU A 150 -12.48 8.48 -9.29
N ASP A 151 -13.80 8.65 -9.29
CA ASP A 151 -14.69 8.39 -10.42
C ASP A 151 -14.39 9.32 -11.61
N GLU A 152 -14.16 10.61 -11.37
CA GLU A 152 -13.77 11.59 -12.40
C GLU A 152 -12.50 11.18 -13.15
N SER A 153 -11.48 10.70 -12.41
CA SER A 153 -10.21 10.23 -12.98
C SER A 153 -10.39 8.94 -13.78
N THR A 154 -11.27 8.06 -13.29
CA THR A 154 -11.64 6.82 -13.98
C THR A 154 -12.35 7.14 -15.29
N GLU A 155 -13.36 8.00 -15.28
CA GLU A 155 -14.08 8.45 -16.48
C GLU A 155 -13.15 9.06 -17.53
N ALA A 156 -12.28 9.99 -17.12
CA ALA A 156 -11.30 10.60 -18.02
C ALA A 156 -10.35 9.58 -18.66
N THR A 157 -10.00 8.53 -17.91
CA THR A 157 -9.18 7.42 -18.43
C THR A 157 -9.96 6.59 -19.45
N LEU A 158 -11.23 6.26 -19.17
CA LEU A 158 -12.08 5.51 -20.10
C LEU A 158 -12.32 6.29 -21.40
N ASP A 159 -12.65 7.58 -21.30
CA ASP A 159 -12.79 8.48 -22.45
C ASP A 159 -11.53 8.51 -23.33
N LEU A 160 -10.35 8.50 -22.71
CA LEU A 160 -9.09 8.44 -23.43
C LEU A 160 -8.91 7.10 -24.15
N LEU A 161 -9.21 5.98 -23.48
CA LEU A 161 -9.12 4.64 -24.08
C LEU A 161 -10.09 4.49 -25.26
N ASP A 162 -11.30 5.02 -25.13
CA ASP A 162 -12.32 5.08 -26.18
C ASP A 162 -11.81 5.90 -27.37
N ARG A 163 -11.27 7.10 -27.11
CA ARG A 163 -10.78 8.02 -28.15
C ARG A 163 -9.60 7.50 -28.94
N ILE A 164 -8.70 6.75 -28.31
CA ILE A 164 -7.55 6.13 -29.00
C ILE A 164 -7.87 4.75 -29.58
N GLY A 165 -9.11 4.27 -29.44
CA GLY A 165 -9.59 3.03 -30.03
C GLY A 165 -8.99 1.76 -29.41
N VAL A 166 -8.72 1.76 -28.10
CA VAL A 166 -8.24 0.54 -27.43
C VAL A 166 -9.34 -0.52 -27.41
N ASN A 167 -9.00 -1.74 -27.81
CA ASN A 167 -9.90 -2.88 -27.62
C ASN A 167 -9.81 -3.39 -26.17
N TYR A 168 -10.56 -2.76 -25.26
CA TYR A 168 -10.61 -3.12 -23.85
C TYR A 168 -12.01 -3.56 -23.39
N THR A 169 -12.06 -4.19 -22.22
CA THR A 169 -13.30 -4.46 -21.49
C THR A 169 -13.10 -4.08 -20.03
N LEU A 170 -14.20 -3.71 -19.38
CA LEU A 170 -14.29 -3.73 -17.92
C LEU A 170 -14.67 -5.13 -17.44
N ILE A 171 -14.56 -5.38 -16.14
CA ILE A 171 -15.01 -6.62 -15.49
C ILE A 171 -15.73 -6.28 -14.18
N ASP A 172 -16.51 -7.22 -13.65
CA ASP A 172 -17.11 -7.13 -12.31
C ASP A 172 -16.07 -7.44 -11.21
N GLU A 173 -14.96 -6.68 -11.27
CA GLU A 173 -13.84 -6.79 -10.35
C GLU A 173 -14.24 -6.63 -8.90
N VAL A 174 -13.42 -7.21 -8.04
CA VAL A 174 -13.46 -7.02 -6.59
C VAL A 174 -12.12 -6.47 -6.12
N CYS A 175 -12.05 -6.01 -4.87
CA CYS A 175 -10.82 -5.48 -4.32
C CYS A 175 -9.67 -6.47 -4.44
N CYS A 176 -8.53 -6.01 -4.96
CA CYS A 176 -7.31 -6.81 -5.06
C CYS A 176 -6.65 -7.09 -3.70
N SER A 177 -7.13 -6.48 -2.60
CA SER A 177 -6.60 -6.59 -1.22
C SER A 177 -5.14 -6.16 -1.01
N GLY A 178 -4.45 -5.72 -2.06
CA GLY A 178 -3.01 -5.46 -2.01
C GLY A 178 -2.55 -4.47 -0.95
N VAL A 179 -3.38 -3.48 -0.60
CA VAL A 179 -3.03 -2.46 0.41
C VAL A 179 -2.67 -3.05 1.76
N LEU A 180 -3.26 -4.19 2.09
CA LEU A 180 -3.11 -4.88 3.36
C LEU A 180 -1.76 -5.61 3.49
N GLU A 181 -1.11 -5.95 2.37
CA GLU A 181 0.18 -6.62 2.37
C GLU A 181 1.31 -5.70 2.89
N ASP A 182 1.20 -4.38 2.68
CA ASP A 182 2.19 -3.40 3.16
C ASP A 182 2.21 -3.27 4.69
N VAL A 183 1.17 -3.74 5.35
CA VAL A 183 1.06 -3.76 6.82
C VAL A 183 1.16 -5.17 7.40
N GLY A 184 1.23 -6.22 6.58
CA GLY A 184 1.50 -7.59 7.03
C GLY A 184 0.33 -8.54 7.08
N TYR A 185 -0.85 -8.11 6.61
CA TYR A 185 -1.94 -9.04 6.32
C TYR A 185 -1.69 -9.77 5.00
N GLN A 186 -2.31 -10.94 4.85
CA GLN A 186 -2.25 -11.71 3.61
C GLN A 186 -3.28 -11.17 2.61
N LEU A 187 -3.01 -11.39 1.32
CA LEU A 187 -4.01 -11.17 0.29
C LEU A 187 -5.23 -12.07 0.53
N ASN A 188 -6.41 -11.56 0.19
CA ASN A 188 -7.63 -12.34 0.33
C ASN A 188 -7.78 -13.30 -0.86
N ASP A 189 -7.50 -14.58 -0.63
CA ASP A 189 -7.52 -15.62 -1.67
C ASP A 189 -8.83 -15.71 -2.44
N ARG A 190 -9.98 -15.50 -1.77
CA ARG A 190 -11.30 -15.53 -2.41
C ARG A 190 -11.43 -14.40 -3.44
N LEU A 191 -11.02 -13.20 -3.06
CA LEU A 191 -11.08 -12.03 -3.94
C LEU A 191 -10.06 -12.10 -5.07
N ALA A 192 -8.84 -12.56 -4.75
CA ALA A 192 -7.78 -12.76 -5.74
C ALA A 192 -8.21 -13.77 -6.82
N LYS A 193 -8.73 -14.93 -6.43
CA LYS A 193 -9.24 -15.95 -7.37
C LYS A 193 -10.36 -15.40 -8.26
N LYS A 194 -11.33 -14.69 -7.68
CA LYS A 194 -12.43 -14.09 -8.44
C LYS A 194 -11.91 -13.14 -9.52
N ASN A 195 -10.97 -12.25 -9.19
CA ASN A 195 -10.38 -11.33 -10.16
C ASN A 195 -9.63 -12.08 -11.27
N ILE A 196 -8.83 -13.09 -10.91
CA ILE A 196 -8.09 -13.91 -11.89
C ILE A 196 -9.06 -14.61 -12.86
N GLU A 197 -10.12 -15.23 -12.35
CA GLU A 197 -11.14 -15.92 -13.15
C GLU A 197 -11.84 -14.95 -14.12
N LEU A 198 -12.27 -13.78 -13.63
CA LEU A 198 -12.91 -12.76 -14.46
C LEU A 198 -11.98 -12.25 -15.56
N ILE A 199 -10.73 -11.91 -15.22
CA ILE A 199 -9.73 -11.45 -16.19
C ILE A 199 -9.51 -12.52 -17.26
N LEU A 200 -9.26 -13.77 -16.87
CA LEU A 200 -9.00 -14.86 -17.81
C LEU A 200 -10.22 -15.17 -18.71
N ALA A 201 -11.43 -15.04 -18.18
CA ALA A 201 -12.67 -15.25 -18.94
C ALA A 201 -12.82 -14.26 -20.11
N THR A 202 -12.28 -13.05 -20.01
CA THR A 202 -12.26 -12.07 -21.12
C THR A 202 -11.32 -12.47 -22.26
N GLY A 203 -10.38 -13.39 -22.03
CA GLY A 203 -9.33 -13.73 -23.01
C GLY A 203 -8.29 -12.63 -23.22
N ALA A 204 -8.30 -11.58 -22.41
CA ALA A 204 -7.32 -10.49 -22.49
C ALA A 204 -5.89 -10.99 -22.29
N LYS A 205 -4.95 -10.32 -22.97
CA LYS A 205 -3.51 -10.57 -22.88
C LYS A 205 -2.80 -9.58 -21.97
N THR A 206 -3.45 -8.48 -21.62
CA THR A 206 -2.85 -7.41 -20.83
C THR A 206 -3.88 -6.81 -19.87
N VAL A 207 -3.48 -6.66 -18.61
CA VAL A 207 -4.25 -5.94 -17.60
C VAL A 207 -3.67 -4.53 -17.49
N VAL A 208 -4.51 -3.53 -17.69
CA VAL A 208 -4.20 -2.11 -17.51
C VAL A 208 -4.85 -1.66 -16.21
N THR A 209 -4.14 -0.87 -15.40
CA THR A 209 -4.65 -0.39 -14.10
C THR A 209 -4.53 1.12 -14.02
N GLY A 210 -5.56 1.80 -13.52
CA GLY A 210 -5.47 3.25 -13.20
C GLY A 210 -4.63 3.54 -11.95
N CYS A 211 -4.55 2.57 -11.03
CA CYS A 211 -3.83 2.69 -9.77
C CYS A 211 -2.47 1.95 -9.81
N PRO A 212 -1.33 2.63 -9.52
CA PRO A 212 -0.01 1.99 -9.43
C PRO A 212 0.02 0.85 -8.41
N TYR A 213 -0.77 0.97 -7.33
CA TYR A 213 -0.86 -0.06 -6.32
C TYR A 213 -1.52 -1.34 -6.87
N CYS A 214 -2.59 -1.21 -7.66
CA CYS A 214 -3.19 -2.37 -8.32
C CYS A 214 -2.21 -3.04 -9.28
N SER A 215 -1.47 -2.25 -10.08
CA SER A 215 -0.41 -2.78 -10.96
C SER A 215 0.62 -3.61 -10.19
N ARG A 216 1.00 -3.13 -8.99
CA ARG A 216 1.94 -3.81 -8.11
C ARG A 216 1.42 -5.17 -7.65
N THR A 217 0.17 -5.23 -7.22
CA THR A 217 -0.48 -6.46 -6.75
C THR A 217 -0.48 -7.55 -7.83
N PHE A 218 -0.64 -7.19 -9.11
CA PHE A 218 -0.64 -8.16 -10.21
C PHE A 218 0.76 -8.57 -10.68
N ASN A 219 1.80 -7.79 -10.36
CA ASN A 219 3.14 -7.97 -10.96
C ASN A 219 4.25 -8.32 -9.95
N ASN A 220 3.92 -8.51 -8.66
CA ASN A 220 4.89 -8.81 -7.58
C ASN A 220 6.12 -7.87 -7.54
N LYS A 221 6.00 -6.65 -8.08
CA LYS A 221 7.10 -5.67 -8.06
C LYS A 221 7.16 -4.99 -6.69
N PRO A 222 8.34 -4.83 -6.06
CA PRO A 222 8.48 -3.98 -4.89
C PRO A 222 8.20 -2.50 -5.23
N GLN A 223 7.77 -1.70 -4.24
CA GLN A 223 7.68 -0.22 -4.36
C GLN A 223 9.07 0.41 -4.39
#